data_AF-A0A7K4HA13-F1
#
_entry.id   AF-A0A7K4HA13-F1
#
_cell.length_a   1.000
_cell.length_b   1.000
_cell.length_c   1.000
_cell.angle_alpha   90.00
_cell.angle_beta   90.00
_cell.angle_gamma   90.00
#
_symmetry.space_group_name_H-M   'P 1'
#
loop_
_entity.id
_entity.type
_entity.pdbx_description
1 polymer ?
#
loop_
_entity_poly.entity_id
_entity_poly.type
_entity_poly.pdbx_seq_one_letter_code
_entity_poly.pdbx_strand_id
1 'polypeptide(L)'
;MKKKNSEIEKLIKKILVDLEDFTKTDEFYKEDMKDMSFRIQWKICGYDFYQIFEKDRYEHKFGGILPDPDFSLTIRNEESAIKFLKGELLGGRYASRKDYNGRFKFVERLGWATIKTEDGEKKRPVEKYFMTAKFDPEKKYHPLTLTKIPTFRLYRQSKSSPRPERVGNAAYIPINKFVGEHENTIIPLKVFEHFLSKASVIVMEDICGCRHYRECENHDVSIGCMHIGQDMLKRDLQDLEPGMPEDVPGRLATKEEAIERVRLAYENGLMPLLGKGGMEGQGGPNTGKLMSMCFCCPCCCVNGIVTRNATSALKLFNRMEGLHVEVDRDVCVGCGECVEVCAFMGMDMIDGKAEVNQRRCLGCGKCEIACPNDAISIYFDDPSRVDDFINTLDSVVDVS
;
A
#
# COMPACT_ATOMS: atom_id res chain seq x y z
N MET A 1 -40.67 -14.73 11.65
CA MET A 1 -39.39 -14.93 10.91
C MET A 1 -39.51 -14.26 9.55
N LYS A 2 -38.65 -13.30 9.19
CA LYS A 2 -38.59 -12.80 7.82
C LYS A 2 -38.24 -13.97 6.89
N LYS A 3 -39.01 -14.16 5.82
CA LYS A 3 -38.73 -15.17 4.79
C LYS A 3 -37.35 -14.87 4.20
N LYS A 4 -36.43 -15.83 4.23
CA LYS A 4 -35.07 -15.61 3.72
C LYS A 4 -35.13 -15.33 2.21
N ASN A 5 -34.35 -14.36 1.74
CA ASN A 5 -34.35 -13.92 0.35
C ASN A 5 -33.65 -14.97 -0.54
N SER A 6 -34.37 -15.49 -1.55
CA SER A 6 -33.88 -16.58 -2.41
C SER A 6 -32.83 -16.12 -3.43
N GLU A 7 -32.77 -14.82 -3.76
CA GLU A 7 -31.71 -14.27 -4.62
C GLU A 7 -30.37 -14.29 -3.89
N ILE A 8 -30.35 -13.88 -2.62
CA ILE A 8 -29.14 -13.87 -1.78
C ILE A 8 -28.57 -15.28 -1.64
N GLU A 9 -29.41 -16.30 -1.41
CA GLU A 9 -28.97 -17.69 -1.35
C GLU A 9 -28.29 -18.14 -2.65
N LYS A 10 -28.91 -17.84 -3.80
CA LYS A 10 -28.34 -18.19 -5.11
C LYS A 10 -26.98 -17.51 -5.33
N LEU A 11 -26.87 -16.23 -4.97
CA LEU A 11 -25.62 -15.48 -5.10
C LEU A 11 -24.51 -15.99 -4.18
N ILE A 12 -24.83 -16.37 -2.94
CA ILE A 12 -23.86 -16.99 -2.02
C ILE A 12 -23.33 -18.29 -2.63
N LYS A 13 -24.23 -19.20 -3.04
CA LYS A 13 -23.83 -20.49 -3.62
C LYS A 13 -22.96 -20.30 -4.87
N LYS A 14 -23.30 -19.32 -5.70
CA LYS A 14 -22.50 -18.95 -6.87
C LYS A 14 -21.08 -18.53 -6.47
N ILE A 15 -20.92 -17.58 -5.55
CA ILE A 15 -19.58 -17.14 -5.10
C ILE A 15 -18.76 -18.29 -4.53
N LEU A 16 -19.37 -19.21 -3.79
CA LEU A 16 -18.64 -20.35 -3.22
C LEU A 16 -17.98 -21.22 -4.30
N VAL A 17 -18.70 -21.46 -5.41
CA VAL A 17 -18.22 -22.25 -6.55
C VAL A 17 -17.24 -21.46 -7.41
N ASP A 18 -17.58 -20.22 -7.78
CA ASP A 18 -16.73 -19.36 -8.63
C ASP A 18 -15.33 -19.17 -8.03
N LEU A 19 -15.23 -19.18 -6.69
CA LEU A 19 -13.95 -19.05 -6.00
C LEU A 19 -13.09 -20.31 -6.04
N GLU A 20 -13.67 -21.50 -6.22
CA GLU A 20 -12.89 -22.73 -6.30
C GLU A 20 -11.97 -22.71 -7.52
N ASP A 21 -12.50 -22.39 -8.70
CA ASP A 21 -11.71 -22.30 -9.94
C ASP A 21 -10.72 -21.13 -9.90
N PHE A 22 -11.10 -20.04 -9.25
CA PHE A 22 -10.22 -18.89 -9.07
C PHE A 22 -8.96 -19.25 -8.27
N THR A 23 -9.10 -19.93 -7.13
CA THR A 23 -7.95 -20.28 -6.27
C THR A 23 -6.91 -21.16 -6.97
N LYS A 24 -7.31 -21.91 -7.98
CA LYS A 24 -6.42 -22.76 -8.80
C LYS A 24 -5.62 -21.97 -9.84
N THR A 25 -6.16 -20.86 -10.34
CA THR A 25 -5.63 -20.13 -11.50
C THR A 25 -5.00 -18.79 -11.14
N ASP A 26 -5.39 -18.17 -10.03
CA ASP A 26 -4.94 -16.83 -9.67
C ASP A 26 -3.58 -16.83 -8.97
N GLU A 27 -2.61 -16.23 -9.65
CA GLU A 27 -1.21 -16.19 -9.21
C GLU A 27 -0.98 -15.30 -7.98
N PHE A 28 -1.75 -14.22 -7.81
CA PHE A 28 -1.66 -13.38 -6.61
C PHE A 28 -2.14 -14.13 -5.36
N TYR A 29 -3.17 -14.99 -5.51
CA TYR A 29 -3.73 -15.80 -4.44
C TYR A 29 -2.70 -16.84 -3.99
N LYS A 30 -2.10 -17.58 -4.92
CA LYS A 30 -1.06 -18.58 -4.61
C LYS A 30 0.11 -17.96 -3.83
N GLU A 31 0.53 -16.77 -4.26
CA GLU A 31 1.57 -16.01 -3.57
C GLU A 31 1.12 -15.56 -2.18
N ASP A 32 -0.08 -14.96 -2.09
CA ASP A 32 -0.61 -14.42 -0.84
C ASP A 32 -0.88 -15.48 0.24
N MET A 33 -1.19 -16.72 -0.17
CA MET A 33 -1.51 -17.87 0.70
C MET A 33 -0.34 -18.83 0.91
N LYS A 34 0.84 -18.58 0.30
CA LYS A 34 2.03 -19.45 0.43
C LYS A 34 2.36 -19.76 1.89
N ASP A 35 2.26 -18.73 2.73
CA ASP A 35 2.59 -18.79 4.17
C ASP A 35 1.37 -18.44 5.06
N MET A 36 0.15 -18.52 4.51
CA MET A 36 -1.08 -18.11 5.21
C MET A 36 -2.26 -19.04 4.93
N SER A 37 -3.11 -19.19 5.94
CA SER A 37 -4.44 -19.79 5.81
C SER A 37 -5.52 -18.85 6.34
N PHE A 38 -6.71 -18.86 5.73
CA PHE A 38 -7.86 -18.09 6.21
C PHE A 38 -9.09 -18.95 6.43
N ARG A 39 -9.64 -18.87 7.62
CA ARG A 39 -10.89 -19.50 8.04
C ARG A 39 -11.93 -18.43 8.26
N ILE A 40 -12.91 -18.34 7.36
CA ILE A 40 -13.89 -17.25 7.35
C ILE A 40 -15.27 -17.79 7.63
N GLN A 41 -15.88 -17.32 8.72
CA GLN A 41 -17.29 -17.47 8.99
C GLN A 41 -18.05 -16.30 8.37
N TRP A 42 -19.07 -16.59 7.57
CA TRP A 42 -19.97 -15.61 7.00
C TRP A 42 -21.35 -15.65 7.64
N LYS A 43 -21.96 -14.48 7.77
CA LYS A 43 -23.35 -14.27 8.17
C LYS A 43 -23.98 -13.20 7.30
N ILE A 44 -24.65 -13.60 6.23
CA ILE A 44 -25.26 -12.68 5.26
C ILE A 44 -26.78 -12.83 5.32
N CYS A 45 -27.48 -11.80 5.79
CA CYS A 45 -28.95 -11.73 5.82
C CYS A 45 -29.63 -12.98 6.41
N GLY A 46 -29.01 -13.59 7.44
CA GLY A 46 -29.50 -14.79 8.12
C GLY A 46 -29.07 -16.13 7.50
N TYR A 47 -28.22 -16.11 6.47
CA TYR A 47 -27.51 -17.28 5.98
C TYR A 47 -26.13 -17.37 6.63
N ASP A 48 -25.82 -18.54 7.18
CA ASP A 48 -24.51 -18.88 7.71
C ASP A 48 -23.81 -19.81 6.71
N PHE A 49 -22.53 -19.58 6.46
CA PHE A 49 -21.68 -20.42 5.62
C PHE A 49 -20.23 -20.11 5.96
N TYR A 50 -19.29 -20.95 5.52
CA TYR A 50 -17.87 -20.70 5.75
C TYR A 50 -17.03 -21.03 4.53
N GLN A 51 -15.83 -20.45 4.51
CA GLN A 51 -14.78 -20.70 3.54
C GLN A 51 -13.45 -20.88 4.27
N ILE A 52 -12.63 -21.80 3.78
CA ILE A 52 -11.27 -22.04 4.23
C ILE A 52 -10.38 -21.89 3.01
N PHE A 53 -9.38 -21.02 3.11
CA PHE A 53 -8.40 -20.73 2.08
C PHE A 53 -7.03 -21.16 2.58
N GLU A 54 -6.35 -22.00 1.83
CA GLU A 54 -5.00 -22.47 2.08
C GLU A 54 -4.24 -22.44 0.74
N LYS A 55 -2.90 -22.52 0.77
CA LYS A 55 -2.05 -22.45 -0.42
C LYS A 55 -2.54 -23.30 -1.59
N ASP A 56 -2.84 -24.57 -1.31
CA ASP A 56 -3.19 -25.59 -2.32
C ASP A 56 -4.59 -26.18 -2.11
N ARG A 57 -5.40 -25.57 -1.22
CA ARG A 57 -6.72 -26.08 -0.84
C ARG A 57 -7.68 -24.94 -0.59
N TYR A 58 -8.87 -25.07 -1.18
CA TYR A 58 -10.00 -24.22 -0.88
C TYR A 58 -11.18 -25.10 -0.52
N GLU A 59 -11.78 -24.83 0.64
CA GLU A 59 -12.98 -25.52 1.09
C GLU A 59 -14.07 -24.52 1.39
N HIS A 60 -15.32 -24.93 1.18
CA HIS A 60 -16.45 -24.15 1.60
C HIS A 60 -17.62 -25.04 2.01
N LYS A 61 -18.52 -24.48 2.82
CA LYS A 61 -19.78 -25.13 3.14
C LYS A 61 -20.88 -24.10 3.25
N PHE A 62 -21.93 -24.29 2.45
CA PHE A 62 -23.18 -23.54 2.63
C PHE A 62 -23.95 -24.12 3.81
N GLY A 63 -24.26 -23.28 4.79
CA GLY A 63 -24.72 -23.74 6.10
C GLY A 63 -23.57 -24.18 7.01
N GLY A 64 -23.82 -24.17 8.32
CA GLY A 64 -22.85 -24.58 9.34
C GLY A 64 -22.09 -23.41 9.97
N ILE A 65 -21.43 -23.73 11.08
CA ILE A 65 -20.63 -22.80 11.87
C ILE A 65 -19.22 -23.37 11.96
N LEU A 66 -18.24 -22.53 11.67
CA LEU A 66 -16.83 -22.87 11.75
C LEU A 66 -16.36 -22.65 13.21
N PRO A 67 -15.74 -23.65 13.86
CA PRO A 67 -15.08 -23.42 15.15
C PRO A 67 -13.82 -22.57 14.92
N ASP A 68 -13.62 -21.56 15.76
CA ASP A 68 -12.43 -20.69 15.76
C ASP A 68 -12.10 -20.07 14.40
N PRO A 69 -13.02 -19.28 13.81
CA PRO A 69 -12.75 -18.59 12.56
C PRO A 69 -11.75 -17.45 12.76
N ASP A 70 -10.82 -17.31 11.82
CA ASP A 70 -9.90 -16.17 11.75
C ASP A 70 -10.67 -14.86 11.52
N PHE A 71 -11.72 -14.92 10.71
CA PHE A 71 -12.60 -13.79 10.39
C PHE A 71 -14.06 -14.18 10.51
N SER A 72 -14.87 -13.32 11.11
CA SER A 72 -16.32 -13.39 11.11
C SER A 72 -16.90 -12.16 10.42
N LEU A 73 -17.51 -12.38 9.25
CA LEU A 73 -18.03 -11.33 8.38
C LEU A 73 -19.56 -11.31 8.40
N THR A 74 -20.16 -10.15 8.68
CA THR A 74 -21.61 -10.02 8.82
C THR A 74 -22.17 -8.90 7.95
N ILE A 75 -23.13 -9.23 7.09
CA ILE A 75 -23.96 -8.28 6.32
C ILE A 75 -25.42 -8.49 6.70
N ARG A 76 -26.11 -7.41 7.09
CA ARG A 76 -27.51 -7.48 7.52
C ARG A 76 -28.50 -6.88 6.54
N ASN A 77 -28.05 -5.89 5.76
CA ASN A 77 -28.89 -5.21 4.79
C ASN A 77 -28.91 -5.99 3.46
N GLU A 78 -30.11 -6.33 2.97
CA GLU A 78 -30.27 -7.17 1.77
C GLU A 78 -29.76 -6.48 0.49
N GLU A 79 -30.02 -5.18 0.33
CA GLU A 79 -29.56 -4.41 -0.82
C GLU A 79 -28.03 -4.41 -0.91
N SER A 80 -27.35 -4.08 0.20
CA SER A 80 -25.90 -4.11 0.24
C SER A 80 -25.33 -5.52 0.11
N ALA A 81 -26.02 -6.55 0.61
CA ALA A 81 -25.63 -7.94 0.40
C ALA A 81 -25.68 -8.33 -1.08
N ILE A 82 -26.75 -7.99 -1.79
CA ILE A 82 -26.89 -8.26 -3.23
C ILE A 82 -25.79 -7.54 -4.01
N LYS A 83 -25.55 -6.25 -3.73
CA LYS A 83 -24.46 -5.47 -4.35
C LYS A 83 -23.09 -6.15 -4.13
N PHE A 84 -22.76 -6.46 -2.87
CA PHE A 84 -21.52 -7.14 -2.51
C PHE A 84 -21.36 -8.48 -3.23
N LEU A 85 -22.39 -9.32 -3.20
CA LEU A 85 -22.35 -10.66 -3.81
C LEU A 85 -22.36 -10.63 -5.34
N LYS A 86 -22.78 -9.52 -5.97
CA LYS A 86 -22.63 -9.30 -7.42
C LYS A 86 -21.26 -8.73 -7.80
N GLY A 87 -20.37 -8.53 -6.83
CA GLY A 87 -19.06 -7.91 -7.04
C GLY A 87 -19.14 -6.41 -7.29
N GLU A 88 -20.26 -5.75 -6.95
CA GLU A 88 -20.32 -4.29 -7.01
C GLU A 88 -19.36 -3.67 -6.01
N LEU A 89 -18.73 -2.58 -6.46
CA LEU A 89 -17.69 -1.95 -5.69
C LEU A 89 -18.24 -1.15 -4.51
N LEU A 90 -17.97 -1.65 -3.31
CA LEU A 90 -18.30 -1.02 -2.05
C LEU A 90 -16.99 -0.52 -1.43
N GLY A 91 -16.94 0.74 -1.00
CA GLY A 91 -15.71 1.38 -0.50
C GLY A 91 -15.35 0.96 0.92
N GLY A 92 -14.21 1.45 1.41
CA GLY A 92 -13.80 1.30 2.79
C GLY A 92 -13.15 2.53 3.35
N ARG A 93 -13.45 2.84 4.62
CA ARG A 93 -12.56 3.66 5.44
C ARG A 93 -11.60 2.75 6.16
N TYR A 94 -10.40 2.67 5.63
CA TYR A 94 -9.28 2.22 6.42
C TYR A 94 -8.67 3.45 7.10
N ALA A 95 -8.83 3.57 8.41
CA ALA A 95 -7.94 4.35 9.24
C ALA A 95 -7.24 3.33 10.12
N SER A 96 -5.92 3.18 9.98
CA SER A 96 -5.17 2.35 10.92
C SER A 96 -5.33 3.01 12.27
N ARG A 97 -6.17 2.47 13.15
CA ARG A 97 -6.29 2.98 14.50
C ARG A 97 -5.53 2.07 15.46
N LYS A 98 -4.73 2.66 16.36
CA LYS A 98 -3.97 1.99 17.43
C LYS A 98 -4.88 1.21 18.38
N ASP A 99 -6.14 1.60 18.50
CA ASP A 99 -7.16 0.97 19.37
C ASP A 99 -7.96 -0.15 18.69
N TYR A 100 -7.46 -0.68 17.57
CA TYR A 100 -8.16 -1.70 16.79
C TYR A 100 -8.30 -3.04 17.55
N ASN A 101 -9.43 -3.23 18.23
CA ASN A 101 -9.71 -4.43 19.02
C ASN A 101 -10.39 -5.55 18.20
N GLY A 102 -9.82 -5.87 17.04
CA GLY A 102 -10.29 -6.98 16.19
C GLY A 102 -11.69 -6.79 15.60
N ARG A 103 -12.17 -5.55 15.42
CA ARG A 103 -13.46 -5.25 14.76
C ARG A 103 -13.36 -4.09 13.79
N PHE A 104 -13.67 -4.34 12.52
CA PHE A 104 -13.69 -3.35 11.45
C PHE A 104 -15.06 -3.24 10.78
N LYS A 105 -15.39 -2.07 10.23
CA LYS A 105 -16.63 -1.85 9.49
C LYS A 105 -16.36 -1.35 8.08
N PHE A 106 -17.05 -1.94 7.12
CA PHE A 106 -16.99 -1.60 5.72
C PHE A 106 -18.10 -0.61 5.36
N VAL A 107 -17.84 0.36 4.46
CA VAL A 107 -18.75 1.48 4.16
C VAL A 107 -19.10 1.62 2.68
N GLU A 108 -20.37 1.79 2.36
CA GLU A 108 -20.83 2.19 1.04
C GLU A 108 -20.77 3.72 0.94
N ARG A 109 -20.05 4.28 -0.05
CA ARG A 109 -20.05 5.72 -0.32
C ARG A 109 -21.29 6.08 -1.14
N LEU A 110 -22.12 6.94 -0.56
CA LEU A 110 -23.38 7.39 -1.14
C LEU A 110 -23.25 8.72 -1.88
N GLY A 111 -22.21 9.51 -1.59
CA GLY A 111 -21.95 10.79 -2.23
C GLY A 111 -20.99 11.67 -1.45
N TRP A 112 -21.04 12.98 -1.70
CA TRP A 112 -20.29 14.01 -0.99
C TRP A 112 -21.26 15.06 -0.46
N ALA A 113 -21.05 15.50 0.78
CA ALA A 113 -21.77 16.62 1.39
C ALA A 113 -20.77 17.75 1.66
N THR A 114 -21.21 18.99 1.49
CA THR A 114 -20.46 20.16 1.93
C THR A 114 -20.83 20.45 3.38
N ILE A 115 -19.83 20.48 4.26
CA ILE A 115 -19.99 20.92 5.65
C ILE A 115 -19.36 22.30 5.80
N LYS A 116 -20.02 23.17 6.56
CA LYS A 116 -19.43 24.43 7.00
C LYS A 116 -18.65 24.17 8.28
N THR A 117 -17.37 24.50 8.28
CA THR A 117 -16.46 24.52 9.42
C THR A 117 -16.09 25.97 9.73
N GLU A 118 -15.44 26.20 10.87
CA GLU A 118 -14.93 27.54 11.23
C GLU A 118 -13.96 28.09 10.16
N ASP A 119 -13.23 27.19 9.48
CA ASP A 119 -12.30 27.52 8.38
C ASP A 119 -12.94 27.52 6.97
N GLY A 120 -14.26 27.54 6.85
CA GLY A 120 -14.98 27.58 5.57
C GLY A 120 -15.72 26.29 5.18
N GLU A 121 -15.90 26.04 3.89
CA GLU A 121 -16.67 24.88 3.39
C GLU A 121 -15.75 23.69 3.08
N LYS A 122 -15.83 22.60 3.87
CA LYS A 122 -15.11 21.34 3.62
C LYS A 122 -16.05 20.30 3.00
N LYS A 123 -15.63 19.60 1.94
CA LYS A 123 -16.38 18.43 1.41
C LYS A 123 -16.09 17.21 2.26
N ARG A 124 -17.13 16.55 2.77
CA ARG A 124 -17.03 15.25 3.46
C ARG A 124 -17.81 14.15 2.73
N PRO A 125 -17.27 12.93 2.64
CA PRO A 125 -17.99 11.83 2.03
C PRO A 125 -19.16 11.39 2.90
N VAL A 126 -20.32 11.17 2.28
CA VAL A 126 -21.52 10.59 2.90
C VAL A 126 -21.46 9.08 2.72
N GLU A 127 -21.47 8.34 3.83
CA GLU A 127 -21.17 6.91 3.83
C GLU A 127 -22.10 6.13 4.76
N LYS A 128 -22.36 4.86 4.41
CA LYS A 128 -23.25 3.96 5.15
C LYS A 128 -22.53 2.64 5.44
N TYR A 129 -22.49 2.21 6.70
CA TYR A 129 -21.93 0.91 7.05
C TYR A 129 -22.74 -0.24 6.45
N PHE A 130 -22.08 -1.20 5.78
CA PHE A 130 -22.76 -2.34 5.16
C PHE A 130 -22.30 -3.71 5.68
N MET A 131 -21.02 -3.84 6.09
CA MET A 131 -20.48 -5.09 6.62
C MET A 131 -19.67 -4.84 7.89
N THR A 132 -19.73 -5.77 8.83
CA THR A 132 -18.85 -5.84 10.00
C THR A 132 -17.93 -7.04 9.87
N ALA A 133 -16.64 -6.84 10.10
CA ALA A 133 -15.65 -7.89 10.21
C ALA A 133 -15.13 -7.95 11.63
N LYS A 134 -15.12 -9.14 12.23
CA LYS A 134 -14.47 -9.44 13.50
C LYS A 134 -13.32 -10.42 13.26
N PHE A 135 -12.21 -10.24 13.93
CA PHE A 135 -10.97 -10.98 13.73
C PHE A 135 -10.58 -11.64 15.06
N ASP A 136 -9.81 -12.72 14.98
CA ASP A 136 -9.14 -13.28 16.14
C ASP A 136 -8.12 -12.26 16.69
N PRO A 137 -8.31 -11.73 17.92
CA PRO A 137 -7.40 -10.74 18.50
C PRO A 137 -5.99 -11.29 18.74
N GLU A 138 -5.84 -12.60 18.93
CA GLU A 138 -4.53 -13.22 19.17
C GLU A 138 -3.69 -13.28 17.88
N LYS A 139 -4.35 -13.39 16.72
CA LYS A 139 -3.69 -13.48 15.40
C LYS A 139 -3.35 -12.13 14.76
N LYS A 140 -3.77 -11.02 15.36
CA LYS A 140 -3.41 -9.62 14.99
C LYS A 140 -3.50 -9.32 13.47
N TYR A 141 -4.51 -9.84 12.79
CA TYR A 141 -4.68 -9.61 11.35
C TYR A 141 -4.89 -8.13 11.03
N HIS A 142 -4.25 -7.68 9.94
CA HIS A 142 -4.50 -6.38 9.36
C HIS A 142 -5.82 -6.39 8.56
N PRO A 143 -6.66 -5.34 8.57
CA PRO A 143 -7.90 -5.33 7.79
C PRO A 143 -7.70 -5.57 6.28
N LEU A 144 -6.60 -5.09 5.71
CA LEU A 144 -6.24 -5.32 4.30
C LEU A 144 -5.89 -6.77 3.98
N THR A 145 -5.63 -7.62 4.98
CA THR A 145 -5.43 -9.06 4.77
C THR A 145 -6.62 -9.70 4.04
N LEU A 146 -7.84 -9.20 4.24
CA LEU A 146 -9.02 -9.66 3.49
C LEU A 146 -8.90 -9.44 1.98
N THR A 147 -8.14 -8.44 1.51
CA THR A 147 -7.94 -8.18 0.07
C THR A 147 -7.12 -9.25 -0.63
N LYS A 148 -6.46 -10.16 0.11
CA LYS A 148 -5.86 -11.38 -0.46
C LYS A 148 -6.93 -12.28 -1.09
N ILE A 149 -8.17 -12.18 -0.60
CA ILE A 149 -9.33 -12.88 -1.16
C ILE A 149 -9.89 -12.06 -2.33
N PRO A 150 -10.12 -12.68 -3.51
CA PRO A 150 -10.67 -12.02 -4.70
C PRO A 150 -11.89 -11.12 -4.47
N THR A 151 -12.87 -11.57 -3.68
CA THR A 151 -14.10 -10.80 -3.39
C THR A 151 -13.80 -9.41 -2.79
N PHE A 152 -12.64 -9.25 -2.14
CA PHE A 152 -12.21 -8.01 -1.52
C PHE A 152 -11.12 -7.26 -2.30
N ARG A 153 -10.60 -7.80 -3.42
CA ARG A 153 -9.56 -7.11 -4.21
C ARG A 153 -10.07 -5.81 -4.83
N LEU A 154 -11.34 -5.77 -5.21
CA LEU A 154 -11.98 -4.58 -5.77
C LEU A 154 -12.27 -3.50 -4.72
N TYR A 155 -12.14 -3.81 -3.43
CA TYR A 155 -12.50 -2.93 -2.32
C TYR A 155 -11.72 -1.60 -2.28
N ARG A 156 -10.54 -1.55 -2.91
CA ARG A 156 -9.68 -0.34 -2.97
C ARG A 156 -9.92 0.52 -4.21
N GLN A 157 -10.56 0.00 -5.24
CA GLN A 157 -10.80 0.76 -6.47
C GLN A 157 -12.06 1.64 -6.30
N SER A 158 -12.06 2.66 -5.44
CA SER A 158 -13.25 3.52 -5.26
C SER A 158 -13.90 3.88 -6.61
N LYS A 159 -15.24 3.96 -6.70
CA LYS A 159 -15.94 4.44 -7.92
C LYS A 159 -15.51 5.86 -8.34
N SER A 160 -14.78 6.59 -7.49
CA SER A 160 -14.10 7.86 -7.83
C SER A 160 -12.74 7.67 -8.51
N SER A 161 -12.34 6.43 -8.79
CA SER A 161 -11.12 6.06 -9.51
C SER A 161 -11.43 5.22 -10.76
N PRO A 162 -12.31 5.66 -11.68
CA PRO A 162 -12.55 4.93 -12.91
C PRO A 162 -11.46 5.29 -13.92
N ARG A 163 -10.21 4.82 -13.76
CA ARG A 163 -9.22 4.87 -14.86
C ARG A 163 -8.30 3.64 -14.86
N PRO A 164 -8.24 2.89 -15.97
CA PRO A 164 -7.24 1.86 -16.25
C PRO A 164 -5.79 2.39 -16.25
N GLU A 165 -5.60 3.71 -16.27
CA GLU A 165 -4.30 4.40 -16.32
C GLU A 165 -3.59 4.48 -14.95
N ARG A 166 -4.12 3.85 -13.89
CA ARG A 166 -3.43 3.72 -12.59
C ARG A 166 -2.39 2.59 -12.58
N VAL A 167 -1.58 2.49 -13.63
CA VAL A 167 -0.25 1.89 -13.48
C VAL A 167 0.49 2.79 -12.48
N GLY A 168 1.31 2.21 -11.59
CA GLY A 168 2.00 2.95 -10.54
C GLY A 168 2.61 4.23 -11.09
N ASN A 169 2.41 5.36 -10.41
CA ASN A 169 3.03 6.63 -10.82
C ASN A 169 4.11 7.05 -9.83
N ALA A 170 4.47 6.18 -8.89
CA ALA A 170 5.53 6.37 -7.93
C ALA A 170 6.44 5.16 -7.90
N ALA A 171 7.73 5.39 -7.70
CA ALA A 171 8.73 4.33 -7.64
C ALA A 171 9.63 4.51 -6.42
N TYR A 172 9.99 3.40 -5.80
CA TYR A 172 11.04 3.39 -4.79
C TYR A 172 12.38 3.57 -5.49
N ILE A 173 13.20 4.47 -4.96
CA ILE A 173 14.54 4.72 -5.49
C ILE A 173 15.53 3.87 -4.70
N PRO A 174 16.37 3.06 -5.38
CA PRO A 174 17.39 2.26 -4.72
C PRO A 174 18.26 3.11 -3.79
N ILE A 175 18.33 2.71 -2.53
CA ILE A 175 19.31 3.27 -1.60
C ILE A 175 20.68 2.64 -1.90
N ASN A 176 21.74 3.46 -1.86
CA ASN A 176 23.15 3.08 -2.00
C ASN A 176 23.64 2.72 -3.43
N LYS A 177 22.98 3.22 -4.48
CA LYS A 177 23.52 3.13 -5.84
C LYS A 177 24.15 4.43 -6.29
N PHE A 178 25.30 4.32 -6.94
CA PHE A 178 25.95 5.40 -7.68
C PHE A 178 25.46 5.44 -9.11
N VAL A 179 25.56 6.61 -9.73
CA VAL A 179 25.21 6.81 -11.14
C VAL A 179 26.45 6.50 -11.98
N GLY A 180 26.41 5.37 -12.70
CA GLY A 180 27.55 4.91 -13.49
C GLY A 180 28.78 4.52 -12.64
N GLU A 181 29.88 4.16 -13.31
CA GLU A 181 31.10 3.64 -12.65
C GLU A 181 32.01 4.74 -12.07
N HIS A 182 31.79 6.00 -12.43
CA HIS A 182 32.72 7.11 -12.15
C HIS A 182 32.07 8.36 -11.53
N GLU A 183 30.75 8.39 -11.31
CA GLU A 183 30.11 9.52 -10.61
C GLU A 183 29.95 9.20 -9.12
N ASN A 184 30.38 10.13 -8.26
CA ASN A 184 30.19 10.05 -6.81
C ASN A 184 28.77 10.46 -6.36
N THR A 185 27.82 10.55 -7.29
CA THR A 185 26.44 10.94 -6.99
C THR A 185 25.59 9.70 -6.79
N ILE A 186 24.91 9.62 -5.65
CA ILE A 186 23.95 8.55 -5.40
C ILE A 186 22.63 8.81 -6.15
N ILE A 187 21.99 7.74 -6.63
CA ILE A 187 20.76 7.82 -7.43
C ILE A 187 19.65 8.63 -6.73
N PRO A 188 19.37 8.47 -5.41
CA PRO A 188 18.39 9.31 -4.73
C PRO A 188 18.67 10.81 -4.87
N LEU A 189 19.92 11.26 -4.71
CA LEU A 189 20.25 12.68 -4.85
C LEU A 189 20.08 13.14 -6.30
N LYS A 190 20.60 12.41 -7.29
CA LYS A 190 20.42 12.76 -8.72
C LYS A 190 18.95 12.94 -9.09
N VAL A 191 18.11 11.97 -8.72
CA VAL A 191 16.69 11.99 -9.08
C VAL A 191 15.93 13.11 -8.36
N PHE A 192 16.15 13.30 -7.06
CA PHE A 192 15.46 14.34 -6.30
C PHE A 192 15.94 15.74 -6.66
N GLU A 193 17.23 15.95 -6.89
CA GLU A 193 17.81 17.23 -7.36
C GLU A 193 17.18 17.69 -8.66
N HIS A 194 16.96 16.77 -9.61
CA HIS A 194 16.27 17.09 -10.87
C HIS A 194 14.90 17.74 -10.63
N PHE A 195 14.03 17.09 -9.84
CA PHE A 195 12.67 17.60 -9.61
C PHE A 195 12.64 18.81 -8.68
N LEU A 196 13.47 18.85 -7.63
CA LEU A 196 13.53 19.97 -6.69
C LEU A 196 14.12 21.24 -7.33
N SER A 197 15.05 21.09 -8.28
CA SER A 197 15.59 22.24 -9.03
C SER A 197 14.54 22.91 -9.91
N LYS A 198 13.56 22.14 -10.41
CA LYS A 198 12.45 22.62 -11.25
C LYS A 198 11.22 23.03 -10.45
N ALA A 199 11.11 22.58 -9.19
CA ALA A 199 9.94 22.83 -8.37
C ALA A 199 9.67 24.33 -8.15
N SER A 200 8.46 24.77 -8.47
CA SER A 200 7.99 26.13 -8.18
C SER A 200 7.56 26.34 -6.74
N VAL A 201 7.01 25.29 -6.15
CA VAL A 201 6.52 25.27 -4.77
C VAL A 201 7.01 23.99 -4.14
N ILE A 202 7.59 24.12 -2.96
CA ILE A 202 8.05 22.99 -2.14
C ILE A 202 7.39 23.13 -0.78
N VAL A 203 6.69 22.08 -0.37
CA VAL A 203 6.12 21.94 0.96
C VAL A 203 6.76 20.75 1.64
N MET A 204 7.24 20.95 2.86
CA MET A 204 7.81 19.91 3.71
C MET A 204 6.92 19.70 4.92
N GLU A 205 6.66 18.44 5.25
CA GLU A 205 6.13 18.06 6.55
C GLU A 205 7.29 18.05 7.56
N ASP A 206 7.11 18.69 8.71
CA ASP A 206 8.11 18.68 9.78
C ASP A 206 8.05 17.39 10.61
N ILE A 207 6.99 16.60 10.45
CA ILE A 207 6.84 15.26 11.03
C ILE A 207 6.40 14.27 9.95
N CYS A 208 6.90 13.05 10.02
CA CYS A 208 6.38 11.96 9.21
C CYS A 208 5.11 11.41 9.88
N GLY A 209 3.94 11.67 9.28
CA GLY A 209 2.65 11.22 9.82
C GLY A 209 2.64 9.73 10.17
N CYS A 210 3.17 8.87 9.30
CA CYS A 210 3.24 7.43 9.54
C CYS A 210 4.10 7.03 10.76
N ARG A 211 5.23 7.71 10.99
CA ARG A 211 6.13 7.44 12.13
C ARG A 211 5.57 8.00 13.41
N HIS A 212 5.08 9.24 13.36
CA HIS A 212 4.46 9.92 14.49
C HIS A 212 3.26 9.10 14.98
N TYR A 213 2.36 8.78 14.05
CA TYR A 213 1.17 8.01 14.36
C TYR A 213 1.46 6.64 14.96
N ARG A 214 2.62 6.03 14.66
CA ARG A 214 2.99 4.69 15.14
C ARG A 214 4.02 4.69 16.26
N GLU A 215 4.38 5.87 16.80
CA GLU A 215 5.41 6.00 17.84
C GLU A 215 6.70 5.27 17.43
N CYS A 216 7.20 5.54 16.23
CA CYS A 216 8.38 4.85 15.71
C CYS A 216 9.63 5.13 16.55
N GLU A 217 10.23 4.08 17.11
CA GLU A 217 11.46 4.16 17.90
C GLU A 217 12.74 3.98 17.07
N ASN A 218 12.62 3.48 15.84
CA ASN A 218 13.77 3.05 15.02
C ASN A 218 14.29 4.12 14.06
N HIS A 219 13.53 5.19 13.83
CA HIS A 219 13.85 6.20 12.82
C HIS A 219 13.32 7.57 13.24
N ASP A 220 14.07 8.62 12.89
CA ASP A 220 13.74 10.00 13.22
C ASP A 220 12.36 10.40 12.65
N VAL A 221 11.45 10.83 13.53
CA VAL A 221 10.10 11.25 13.17
C VAL A 221 10.09 12.59 12.44
N SER A 222 11.11 13.44 12.60
CA SER A 222 11.19 14.78 12.01
C SER A 222 11.46 14.77 10.50
N ILE A 223 11.84 13.62 9.94
CA ILE A 223 12.07 13.45 8.50
C ILE A 223 10.72 13.20 7.80
N GLY A 224 9.85 14.19 7.77
CA GLY A 224 8.54 14.14 7.10
C GLY A 224 8.62 14.07 5.57
N CYS A 225 7.47 13.79 4.94
CA CYS A 225 7.34 13.79 3.48
C CYS A 225 7.51 15.20 2.90
N MET A 226 7.68 15.28 1.59
CA MET A 226 7.67 16.53 0.83
C MET A 226 6.67 16.42 -0.32
N HIS A 227 6.12 17.57 -0.70
CA HIS A 227 5.21 17.69 -1.82
C HIS A 227 5.59 18.91 -2.64
N ILE A 228 5.67 18.74 -3.96
CA ILE A 228 6.15 19.78 -4.86
C ILE A 228 5.20 20.01 -6.02
N GLY A 229 5.19 21.25 -6.53
CA GLY A 229 4.38 21.69 -7.66
C GLY A 229 3.22 22.62 -7.26
N GLN A 230 2.68 23.33 -8.26
CA GLN A 230 1.71 24.41 -8.10
C GLN A 230 0.44 24.03 -7.34
N ASP A 231 0.05 22.76 -7.40
CA ASP A 231 -1.16 22.30 -6.71
C ASP A 231 -1.04 22.33 -5.19
N MET A 232 0.17 22.48 -4.64
CA MET A 232 0.37 22.70 -3.20
C MET A 232 -0.18 24.05 -2.72
N LEU A 233 -0.26 25.06 -3.57
CA LEU A 233 -0.86 26.36 -3.20
C LEU A 233 -2.35 26.29 -2.89
N LYS A 234 -3.01 25.19 -3.30
CA LYS A 234 -4.44 24.96 -3.11
C LYS A 234 -4.72 24.08 -1.89
N ARG A 235 -3.70 23.72 -1.11
CA ARG A 235 -3.80 22.77 0.00
C ARG A 235 -3.83 23.47 1.35
N ASP A 236 -4.52 22.82 2.28
CA ASP A 236 -4.50 23.18 3.70
C ASP A 236 -3.19 22.66 4.29
N LEU A 237 -2.26 23.55 4.59
CA LEU A 237 -0.94 23.18 5.13
C LEU A 237 -1.02 22.71 6.58
N GLN A 238 -2.14 22.90 7.27
CA GLN A 238 -2.32 22.39 8.63
C GLN A 238 -2.69 20.90 8.64
N ASP A 239 -3.24 20.37 7.54
CA ASP A 239 -3.62 18.96 7.39
C ASP A 239 -3.27 18.45 5.98
N LEU A 240 -2.00 18.07 5.78
CA LEU A 240 -1.49 17.56 4.50
C LEU A 240 -1.79 16.09 4.26
N GLU A 241 -2.13 15.32 5.30
CA GLU A 241 -2.54 13.92 5.17
C GLU A 241 -3.99 13.69 5.65
N PRO A 242 -5.01 14.24 4.94
CA PRO A 242 -6.40 14.09 5.36
C PRO A 242 -6.80 12.61 5.49
N GLY A 243 -7.10 12.19 6.72
CA GLY A 243 -7.41 10.80 7.04
C GLY A 243 -6.38 10.10 7.91
N MET A 244 -5.25 10.75 8.18
CA MET A 244 -4.45 10.43 9.35
C MET A 244 -5.22 10.77 10.64
N PRO A 245 -4.99 10.03 11.74
CA PRO A 245 -5.72 10.29 12.98
C PRO A 245 -5.37 11.61 13.67
N GLU A 246 -4.22 12.18 13.32
CA GLU A 246 -3.69 13.44 13.84
C GLU A 246 -3.29 14.31 12.65
N ASP A 247 -3.42 15.63 12.81
CA ASP A 247 -3.06 16.61 11.79
C ASP A 247 -1.55 16.57 11.55
N VAL A 248 -1.17 16.47 10.27
CA VAL A 248 0.23 16.47 9.83
C VAL A 248 0.50 17.83 9.18
N PRO A 249 1.03 18.80 9.93
CA PRO A 249 1.30 20.12 9.39
C PRO A 249 2.52 20.09 8.49
N GLY A 250 2.49 20.94 7.47
CA GLY A 250 3.67 21.26 6.67
C GLY A 250 3.87 22.75 6.51
N ARG A 251 5.00 23.07 5.90
CA ARG A 251 5.46 24.44 5.67
C ARG A 251 6.07 24.56 4.29
N LEU A 252 6.11 25.79 3.78
CA LEU A 252 6.94 26.09 2.62
C LEU A 252 8.41 25.88 2.99
N ALA A 253 9.18 25.42 2.02
CA ALA A 253 10.61 25.17 2.17
C ALA A 253 11.42 25.68 0.99
N THR A 254 12.70 25.94 1.21
CA THR A 254 13.64 26.24 0.13
C THR A 254 14.12 24.96 -0.55
N LYS A 255 14.77 25.12 -1.71
CA LYS A 255 15.37 23.99 -2.43
C LYS A 255 16.47 23.34 -1.60
N GLU A 256 17.28 24.16 -0.92
CA GLU A 256 18.38 23.72 -0.08
C GLU A 256 17.87 22.88 1.11
N GLU A 257 16.79 23.33 1.78
CA GLU A 257 16.16 22.57 2.86
C GLU A 257 15.63 21.21 2.37
N ALA A 258 15.03 21.17 1.18
CA ALA A 258 14.49 19.95 0.61
C ALA A 258 15.57 18.95 0.19
N ILE A 259 16.68 19.44 -0.40
CA ILE A 259 17.83 18.59 -0.73
C ILE A 259 18.47 18.03 0.54
N GLU A 260 18.61 18.86 1.58
CA GLU A 260 19.13 18.41 2.86
C GLU A 260 18.25 17.32 3.49
N ARG A 261 16.92 17.44 3.36
CA ARG A 261 15.99 16.39 3.80
C ARG A 261 16.25 15.06 3.08
N VAL A 262 16.59 15.06 1.79
CA VAL A 262 16.94 13.84 1.05
C VAL A 262 18.22 13.22 1.59
N ARG A 263 19.25 14.04 1.89
CA ARG A 263 20.49 13.56 2.52
C ARG A 263 20.23 12.94 3.88
N LEU A 264 19.52 13.63 4.76
CA LEU A 264 19.17 13.14 6.09
C LEU A 264 18.37 11.82 5.99
N ALA A 265 17.44 11.71 5.05
CA ALA A 265 16.67 10.50 4.85
C ALA A 265 17.54 9.31 4.42
N TYR A 266 18.48 9.55 3.51
CA TYR A 266 19.46 8.57 3.07
C TYR A 266 20.36 8.10 4.21
N GLU A 267 20.92 9.04 4.99
CA GLU A 267 21.78 8.74 6.15
C GLU A 267 21.04 7.97 7.25
N ASN A 268 19.74 8.21 7.39
CA ASN A 268 18.86 7.45 8.29
C ASN A 268 18.39 6.09 7.73
N GLY A 269 18.89 5.70 6.54
CA GLY A 269 18.56 4.43 5.90
C GLY A 269 17.08 4.29 5.51
N LEU A 270 16.41 5.41 5.23
CA LEU A 270 15.02 5.45 4.76
C LEU A 270 14.97 5.20 3.26
N MET A 271 13.89 4.57 2.81
CA MET A 271 13.67 4.25 1.40
C MET A 271 12.91 5.41 0.72
N PRO A 272 13.56 6.17 -0.18
CA PRO A 272 12.90 7.25 -0.89
C PRO A 272 11.88 6.70 -1.89
N LEU A 273 10.74 7.36 -1.97
CA LEU A 273 9.66 7.08 -2.91
C LEU A 273 9.24 8.42 -3.51
N LEU A 274 9.21 8.54 -4.82
CA LEU A 274 8.67 9.73 -5.47
C LEU A 274 7.69 9.39 -6.58
N GLY A 275 6.74 10.30 -6.80
CA GLY A 275 5.80 10.24 -7.92
C GLY A 275 4.43 10.82 -7.60
N LYS A 276 3.42 10.50 -8.41
CA LYS A 276 2.03 11.06 -8.28
C LYS A 276 1.22 10.46 -7.11
N GLY A 277 1.88 9.83 -6.14
CA GLY A 277 1.28 8.77 -5.33
C GLY A 277 0.69 9.16 -3.97
N GLY A 278 1.02 10.33 -3.40
CA GLY A 278 0.61 10.66 -2.02
C GLY A 278 -0.80 11.24 -1.93
N MET A 279 -1.01 12.42 -2.51
CA MET A 279 -2.25 13.20 -2.34
C MET A 279 -3.19 13.16 -3.56
N GLU A 280 -2.66 13.05 -4.78
CA GLU A 280 -3.50 12.86 -5.99
C GLU A 280 -4.15 11.46 -5.99
N GLY A 281 -3.42 10.45 -5.50
CA GLY A 281 -3.90 9.07 -5.35
C GLY A 281 -5.04 8.89 -4.34
N GLN A 282 -5.22 9.83 -3.41
CA GLN A 282 -6.31 9.84 -2.40
C GLN A 282 -7.65 10.33 -2.95
N GLY A 283 -7.78 10.46 -4.28
CA GLY A 283 -9.04 10.77 -4.95
C GLY A 283 -9.24 12.24 -5.29
N GLY A 284 -8.17 13.04 -5.24
CA GLY A 284 -8.14 14.37 -5.84
C GLY A 284 -8.06 14.30 -7.37
N PRO A 285 -8.37 15.40 -8.09
CA PRO A 285 -8.15 15.46 -9.52
C PRO A 285 -6.64 15.32 -9.81
N ASN A 286 -6.29 14.46 -10.77
CA ASN A 286 -4.93 14.37 -11.30
C ASN A 286 -4.74 15.54 -12.27
N THR A 287 -4.03 16.57 -11.83
CA THR A 287 -3.74 17.75 -12.66
C THR A 287 -2.39 17.62 -13.35
N GLY A 288 -1.57 16.64 -12.93
CA GLY A 288 -0.19 16.51 -13.34
C GLY A 288 0.71 17.58 -12.74
N LYS A 289 0.25 18.36 -11.75
CA LYS A 289 0.99 19.49 -11.15
C LYS A 289 1.37 19.29 -9.69
N LEU A 290 1.41 18.02 -9.26
CA LEU A 290 1.77 17.63 -7.91
C LEU A 290 2.62 16.35 -7.94
N MET A 291 3.77 16.40 -7.31
CA MET A 291 4.58 15.23 -6.99
C MET A 291 4.70 15.09 -5.48
N SER A 292 4.57 13.87 -4.99
CA SER A 292 4.82 13.53 -3.59
C SER A 292 6.15 12.80 -3.47
N MET A 293 6.87 13.07 -2.39
CA MET A 293 8.18 12.55 -2.07
C MET A 293 8.14 12.05 -0.62
N CYS A 294 8.17 10.73 -0.44
CA CYS A 294 8.11 10.09 0.87
C CYS A 294 9.46 9.45 1.21
N PHE A 295 9.79 9.44 2.50
CA PHE A 295 10.99 8.77 3.03
C PHE A 295 10.55 7.61 3.91
N CYS A 296 10.24 6.49 3.28
CA CYS A 296 9.58 5.36 3.92
C CYS A 296 10.54 4.57 4.81
N CYS A 297 10.20 4.39 6.08
CA CYS A 297 10.89 3.41 6.93
C CYS A 297 10.37 1.98 6.68
N PRO A 298 11.19 0.94 6.85
CA PRO A 298 10.76 -0.45 6.69
C PRO A 298 9.85 -0.94 7.82
N CYS A 299 9.86 -0.28 8.98
CA CYS A 299 9.15 -0.73 10.18
C CYS A 299 7.66 -0.36 10.20
N CYS A 300 7.30 0.88 9.85
CA CYS A 300 5.98 1.43 10.17
C CYS A 300 5.32 2.21 9.02
N CYS A 301 5.98 2.35 7.86
CA CYS A 301 5.39 3.04 6.72
C CYS A 301 4.09 2.37 6.26
N VAL A 302 3.05 3.17 6.01
CA VAL A 302 1.76 2.69 5.52
C VAL A 302 1.89 1.90 4.22
N ASN A 303 2.77 2.31 3.31
CA ASN A 303 2.99 1.63 2.03
C ASN A 303 3.55 0.22 2.23
N GLY A 304 4.52 0.05 3.13
CA GLY A 304 5.06 -1.27 3.49
C GLY A 304 4.00 -2.17 4.14
N ILE A 305 3.24 -1.64 5.11
CA ILE A 305 2.17 -2.38 5.77
C ILE A 305 1.10 -2.83 4.77
N VAL A 306 0.70 -1.92 3.88
CA VAL A 306 -0.30 -2.18 2.85
C VAL A 306 0.15 -3.27 1.88
N THR A 307 1.38 -3.18 1.36
CA THR A 307 1.92 -4.13 0.37
C THR A 307 2.24 -5.49 0.97
N ARG A 308 2.71 -5.54 2.22
CA ARG A 308 2.88 -6.77 3.00
C ARG A 308 1.55 -7.51 3.17
N ASN A 309 0.48 -6.78 3.45
CA ASN A 309 -0.84 -7.37 3.70
C ASN A 309 -1.69 -7.57 2.44
N ALA A 310 -1.27 -7.02 1.29
CA ALA A 310 -1.99 -7.11 0.02
C ALA A 310 -1.03 -7.07 -1.17
N THR A 311 -0.72 -8.23 -1.78
CA THR A 311 0.17 -8.28 -2.96
C THR A 311 -0.34 -7.42 -4.11
N SER A 312 -1.66 -7.33 -4.29
CA SER A 312 -2.28 -6.47 -5.30
C SER A 312 -1.93 -4.98 -5.15
N ALA A 313 -1.54 -4.53 -3.95
CA ALA A 313 -1.13 -3.15 -3.71
C ALA A 313 0.26 -2.83 -4.28
N LEU A 314 1.06 -3.82 -4.67
CA LEU A 314 2.33 -3.59 -5.36
C LEU A 314 2.13 -2.84 -6.68
N LYS A 315 0.96 -2.99 -7.33
CA LYS A 315 0.60 -2.28 -8.58
C LYS A 315 0.51 -0.76 -8.42
N LEU A 316 0.54 -0.24 -7.19
CA LEU A 316 0.59 1.19 -6.92
C LEU A 316 1.97 1.77 -7.14
N PHE A 317 3.00 0.92 -7.18
CA PHE A 317 4.39 1.29 -7.32
C PHE A 317 4.95 0.71 -8.61
N ASN A 318 5.81 1.47 -9.26
CA ASN A 318 6.64 0.96 -10.34
C ASN A 318 8.01 0.57 -9.80
N ARG A 319 8.55 -0.49 -10.38
CA ARG A 319 9.98 -0.76 -10.32
C ARG A 319 10.63 -0.02 -11.48
N MET A 320 11.80 0.58 -11.24
CA MET A 320 12.57 1.22 -12.31
C MET A 320 12.99 0.16 -13.33
N GLU A 321 12.85 0.47 -14.62
CA GLU A 321 13.24 -0.43 -15.71
C GLU A 321 14.75 -0.70 -15.67
N GLY A 322 15.15 -1.93 -15.99
CA GLY A 322 16.56 -2.34 -15.99
C GLY A 322 17.20 -2.48 -14.61
N LEU A 323 16.44 -2.29 -13.52
CA LEU A 323 16.95 -2.51 -12.15
C LEU A 323 16.95 -4.00 -11.80
N HIS A 324 18.12 -4.57 -11.51
CA HIS A 324 18.33 -5.93 -11.06
C HIS A 324 18.58 -5.98 -9.54
N VAL A 325 18.10 -7.04 -8.90
CA VAL A 325 18.42 -7.40 -7.52
C VAL A 325 18.72 -8.88 -7.52
N GLU A 326 19.92 -9.25 -7.10
CA GLU A 326 20.45 -10.62 -7.19
C GLU A 326 21.08 -11.04 -5.86
N VAL A 327 21.07 -12.35 -5.61
CA VAL A 327 21.74 -12.96 -4.46
C VAL A 327 22.78 -13.93 -4.98
N ASP A 328 24.04 -13.72 -4.60
CA ASP A 328 25.09 -14.71 -4.77
C ASP A 328 24.89 -15.84 -3.74
N ARG A 329 24.47 -17.00 -4.23
CA ARG A 329 24.18 -18.16 -3.38
C ARG A 329 25.44 -18.79 -2.77
N ASP A 330 26.59 -18.62 -3.40
CA ASP A 330 27.85 -19.17 -2.90
C ASP A 330 28.36 -18.35 -1.72
N VAL A 331 28.15 -17.03 -1.74
CA VAL A 331 28.49 -16.12 -0.63
C VAL A 331 27.42 -16.10 0.47
N CYS A 332 26.14 -16.24 0.12
CA CYS A 332 25.05 -16.13 1.08
C CYS A 332 25.15 -17.20 2.19
N VAL A 333 25.30 -16.81 3.45
CA VAL A 333 25.38 -17.78 4.56
C VAL A 333 24.03 -18.21 5.13
N GLY A 334 22.93 -17.68 4.59
CA GLY A 334 21.58 -18.03 5.03
C GLY A 334 21.10 -17.36 6.33
N CYS A 335 21.69 -16.23 6.74
CA CYS A 335 21.35 -15.58 8.03
C CYS A 335 19.95 -14.96 8.10
N GLY A 336 19.33 -14.64 6.96
CA GLY A 336 17.95 -14.14 6.90
C GLY A 336 17.76 -12.64 7.17
N GLU A 337 18.80 -11.87 7.50
CA GLU A 337 18.67 -10.43 7.81
C GLU A 337 17.98 -9.63 6.68
N CYS A 338 18.29 -9.96 5.42
CA CYS A 338 17.66 -9.36 4.25
C CYS A 338 16.13 -9.59 4.17
N VAL A 339 15.64 -10.71 4.70
CA VAL A 339 14.21 -11.05 4.78
C VAL A 339 13.55 -10.21 5.88
N GLU A 340 14.20 -10.10 7.04
CA GLU A 340 13.69 -9.35 8.19
C GLU A 340 13.52 -7.86 7.88
N VAL A 341 14.49 -7.24 7.19
CA VAL A 341 14.42 -5.81 6.84
C VAL A 341 13.47 -5.50 5.68
N CYS A 342 12.98 -6.51 4.96
CA CYS A 342 12.19 -6.30 3.76
C CYS A 342 10.76 -5.81 4.08
N ALA A 343 10.50 -4.53 3.80
CA ALA A 343 9.17 -3.94 3.99
C ALA A 343 8.08 -4.59 3.12
N PHE A 344 8.48 -5.21 1.99
CA PHE A 344 7.59 -5.64 0.92
C PHE A 344 7.45 -7.16 0.80
N MET A 345 8.13 -7.94 1.65
CA MET A 345 8.28 -9.41 1.49
C MET A 345 8.83 -9.76 0.09
N GLY A 346 9.86 -9.05 -0.35
CA GLY A 346 10.55 -9.26 -1.63
C GLY A 346 11.74 -10.21 -1.57
N MET A 347 11.98 -10.83 -0.41
CA MET A 347 13.08 -11.77 -0.14
C MET A 347 12.49 -13.02 0.51
N ASP A 348 12.86 -14.20 0.02
CA ASP A 348 12.46 -15.50 0.55
C ASP A 348 13.69 -16.29 1.01
N MET A 349 13.49 -17.28 1.90
CA MET A 349 14.51 -18.29 2.23
C MET A 349 14.18 -19.60 1.51
N ILE A 350 15.05 -20.03 0.59
CA ILE A 350 14.91 -21.25 -0.22
C ILE A 350 16.17 -22.10 -0.06
N ASP A 351 16.00 -23.34 0.43
CA ASP A 351 17.09 -24.28 0.68
C ASP A 351 18.21 -23.69 1.55
N GLY A 352 17.83 -22.94 2.59
CA GLY A 352 18.75 -22.30 3.52
C GLY A 352 19.48 -21.07 2.97
N LYS A 353 19.14 -20.59 1.77
CA LYS A 353 19.73 -19.38 1.15
C LYS A 353 18.66 -18.33 0.87
N ALA A 354 19.05 -17.07 0.84
CA ALA A 354 18.15 -16.00 0.44
C ALA A 354 17.91 -16.04 -1.08
N GLU A 355 16.71 -15.70 -1.52
CA GLU A 355 16.33 -15.57 -2.93
C GLU A 355 15.41 -14.36 -3.11
N VAL A 356 15.56 -13.64 -4.22
CA VAL A 356 14.72 -12.47 -4.50
C VAL A 356 13.37 -12.93 -5.06
N ASN A 357 12.29 -12.55 -4.38
CA ASN A 357 10.94 -12.69 -4.90
C ASN A 357 10.66 -11.56 -5.91
N GLN A 358 10.93 -11.83 -7.19
CA GLN A 358 10.82 -10.84 -8.28
C GLN A 358 9.40 -10.27 -8.44
N ARG A 359 8.36 -10.99 -7.99
CA ARG A 359 6.97 -10.49 -8.03
C ARG A 359 6.71 -9.41 -6.99
N ARG A 360 7.44 -9.43 -5.89
CA ARG A 360 7.22 -8.58 -4.72
C ARG A 360 8.30 -7.52 -4.50
N CYS A 361 9.49 -7.75 -5.04
CA CYS A 361 10.61 -6.82 -4.93
C CYS A 361 10.32 -5.51 -5.67
N LEU A 362 10.32 -4.40 -4.94
CA LEU A 362 10.21 -3.04 -5.49
C LEU A 362 11.58 -2.39 -5.75
N GLY A 363 12.68 -3.09 -5.48
CA GLY A 363 14.03 -2.61 -5.78
C GLY A 363 14.53 -1.48 -4.88
N CYS A 364 14.08 -1.40 -3.63
CA CYS A 364 14.46 -0.29 -2.75
C CYS A 364 15.91 -0.32 -2.25
N GLY A 365 16.63 -1.45 -2.37
CA GLY A 365 18.03 -1.59 -1.96
C GLY A 365 18.27 -1.91 -0.47
N LYS A 366 17.23 -1.99 0.36
CA LYS A 366 17.41 -2.23 1.81
C LYS A 366 18.06 -3.58 2.16
N CYS A 367 17.82 -4.61 1.36
CA CYS A 367 18.43 -5.92 1.56
C CYS A 367 19.93 -5.94 1.31
N GLU A 368 20.43 -5.14 0.35
CA GLU A 368 21.87 -5.02 0.09
C GLU A 368 22.59 -4.47 1.32
N ILE A 369 22.11 -3.35 1.89
CA ILE A 369 22.68 -2.75 3.10
C ILE A 369 22.69 -3.72 4.29
N ALA A 370 21.61 -4.48 4.44
CA ALA A 370 21.42 -5.37 5.58
C ALA A 370 22.15 -6.72 5.43
N CYS A 371 22.85 -6.98 4.32
CA CYS A 371 23.55 -8.24 4.17
C CYS A 371 24.95 -8.14 4.80
N PRO A 372 25.24 -8.82 5.92
CA PRO A 372 26.56 -8.73 6.57
C PRO A 372 27.68 -9.44 5.81
N ASN A 373 27.36 -10.13 4.71
CA ASN A 373 28.30 -10.88 3.89
C ASN A 373 28.39 -10.35 2.45
N ASP A 374 27.75 -9.21 2.16
CA ASP A 374 27.72 -8.61 0.81
C ASP A 374 27.25 -9.57 -0.29
N ALA A 375 26.39 -10.54 0.06
CA ALA A 375 25.89 -11.57 -0.86
C ALA A 375 24.76 -11.06 -1.77
N ILE A 376 24.36 -9.79 -1.66
CA ILE A 376 23.24 -9.22 -2.39
C ILE A 376 23.74 -8.03 -3.18
N SER A 377 23.42 -8.00 -4.47
CA SER A 377 23.72 -6.87 -5.34
C SER A 377 22.44 -6.30 -5.93
N ILE A 378 22.37 -4.97 -5.99
CA ILE A 378 21.38 -4.24 -6.77
C ILE A 378 22.09 -3.39 -7.82
N TYR A 379 21.64 -3.36 -9.06
CA TYR A 379 22.33 -2.60 -10.13
C TYR A 379 21.40 -2.36 -11.31
N PHE A 380 21.76 -1.41 -12.17
CA PHE A 380 21.07 -1.22 -13.44
C PHE A 380 21.83 -1.92 -14.56
N ASP A 381 21.10 -2.51 -15.52
CA ASP A 381 21.69 -3.06 -16.75
C ASP A 381 22.39 -1.99 -17.60
N ASP A 382 21.88 -0.76 -17.56
CA ASP A 382 22.41 0.42 -18.24
C ASP A 382 22.31 1.65 -17.30
N PRO A 383 23.39 2.43 -17.07
CA PRO A 383 23.32 3.65 -16.28
C PRO A 383 22.29 4.68 -16.77
N SER A 384 21.97 4.72 -18.07
CA SER A 384 20.97 5.62 -18.66
C SER A 384 19.54 5.36 -18.19
N ARG A 385 19.26 4.19 -17.60
CA ARG A 385 17.93 3.87 -17.03
C ARG A 385 17.48 4.84 -15.95
N VAL A 386 18.42 5.46 -15.24
CA VAL A 386 18.11 6.51 -14.26
C VAL A 386 17.57 7.75 -14.95
N ASP A 387 18.15 8.13 -16.09
CA ASP A 387 17.72 9.27 -16.88
C ASP A 387 16.39 8.97 -17.60
N ASP A 388 16.19 7.75 -18.11
CA ASP A 388 14.91 7.30 -18.67
C ASP A 388 13.78 7.35 -17.64
N PHE A 389 14.07 6.97 -16.39
CA PHE A 389 13.11 7.09 -15.30
C PHE A 389 12.73 8.54 -15.01
N ILE A 390 13.72 9.44 -14.95
CA ILE A 390 13.50 10.88 -14.79
C ILE A 390 12.63 11.42 -15.93
N ASN A 391 12.98 11.10 -17.18
CA ASN A 391 12.23 11.52 -18.38
C ASN A 391 10.79 11.00 -18.37
N THR A 392 10.59 9.76 -17.92
CA THR A 392 9.26 9.16 -17.78
C THR A 392 8.41 9.96 -16.80
N LEU A 393 8.96 10.32 -15.63
CA LEU A 393 8.25 11.12 -14.64
C LEU A 393 7.99 12.56 -15.12
N ASP A 394 8.95 13.19 -15.79
CA ASP A 394 8.80 14.52 -16.40
C ASP A 394 7.68 14.56 -17.46
N SER A 395 7.49 13.46 -18.20
CA SER A 395 6.42 13.38 -19.21
C SER A 395 5.01 13.37 -18.60
N VAL A 396 4.90 13.05 -17.31
CA VAL A 396 3.63 12.89 -16.62
C VAL A 396 3.41 13.93 -15.53
N VAL A 397 4.45 14.53 -14.93
CA VAL A 397 4.33 15.58 -13.90
C VAL A 397 5.10 16.83 -14.29
N ASP A 398 4.41 17.96 -14.23
CA ASP A 398 4.99 19.31 -14.28
C ASP A 398 5.06 19.90 -12.86
N VAL A 399 6.26 19.96 -12.31
CA VAL A 399 6.52 20.52 -10.97
C VAL A 399 6.83 22.02 -10.99
N SER A 400 6.87 22.65 -12.17
CA SER A 400 7.30 24.04 -12.37
C SER A 400 6.26 25.11 -12.06
#